data_AF-A0A8J6XZQ3-F1
#
_entry.id   AF-A0A8J6XZQ3-F1
#
_cell.length_a   1.000
_cell.length_b   1.000
_cell.length_c   1.000
_cell.angle_alpha   90.00
_cell.angle_beta   90.00
_cell.angle_gamma   90.00
#
_symmetry.space_group_name_H-M   'P 1'
#
loop_
_entity.id
_entity.type
_entity.pdbx_description
1 polymer ?
#
loop_
_entity_poly.entity_id
_entity_poly.type
_entity_poly.pdbx_seq_one_letter_code
_entity_poly.pdbx_strand_id
1 'polypeptide(L)'
;MRALRNCVKAFGVAVVAALSVATPRAGNAQDVALRPQIVVTDAASGCPSVAGSFVTLLDPARGMLLLSAAPFPGGHVAGDARGSAMTISVPGVEWPLDRIGSGQGQVPIWAARYPFLAASGRGCVGFDKQFWSSEGDLVTYMRWLVEEIYLDLPAEERLRQPDFRLGDRQVSLRVEREGYGPFHLTGKEGATLACRYKDGARIYLLMPFVLHEATGRVAVKVASTDGEYFDTSKKAPLGWVIASSEETGTLPEPPLTITVEGVFSSEE
;
A
#
# COMPACT_ATOMS: atom_id res chain seq x y z
N MET A 1 -6.84 81.58 23.46
CA MET A 1 -7.66 82.12 24.56
C MET A 1 -9.10 81.62 24.40
N ARG A 2 -9.66 81.01 25.46
CA ARG A 2 -11.08 80.65 25.70
C ARG A 2 -11.69 79.61 24.73
N ALA A 3 -11.94 78.35 25.07
CA ALA A 3 -12.60 77.69 26.21
C ALA A 3 -14.15 77.80 26.24
N LEU A 4 -14.77 76.62 26.49
CA LEU A 4 -16.13 76.32 27.00
C LEU A 4 -17.21 76.16 25.90
N ARG A 5 -18.17 75.22 25.95
CA ARG A 5 -18.58 74.21 26.95
C ARG A 5 -19.62 73.24 26.34
N ASN A 6 -19.51 71.97 26.74
CA ASN A 6 -20.53 70.95 27.09
C ASN A 6 -21.98 70.99 26.55
N CYS A 7 -22.46 69.83 26.08
CA CYS A 7 -23.67 69.08 26.54
C CYS A 7 -23.91 67.94 25.52
N VAL A 8 -24.48 66.75 25.77
CA VAL A 8 -24.90 65.94 26.92
C VAL A 8 -25.07 64.51 26.34
N LYS A 9 -24.99 63.50 27.22
CA LYS A 9 -25.03 62.06 26.99
C LYS A 9 -26.24 61.56 26.19
N ALA A 10 -26.04 60.51 25.39
CA ALA A 10 -27.05 59.48 25.16
C ALA A 10 -26.39 58.09 25.09
N PHE A 11 -26.82 57.22 26.00
CA PHE A 11 -26.50 55.81 26.09
C PHE A 11 -27.04 55.06 24.86
N GLY A 12 -26.20 54.26 24.21
CA GLY A 12 -26.60 53.30 23.18
C GLY A 12 -25.81 52.02 23.35
N VAL A 13 -26.43 51.03 23.98
CA VAL A 13 -25.91 49.67 24.12
C VAL A 13 -25.80 49.04 22.73
N ALA A 14 -24.57 48.90 22.22
CA ALA A 14 -24.31 48.09 21.03
C ALA A 14 -24.10 46.64 21.47
N VAL A 15 -25.12 45.81 21.26
CA VAL A 15 -25.04 44.35 21.37
C VAL A 15 -24.07 43.86 20.30
N VAL A 16 -22.90 43.38 20.73
CA VAL A 16 -21.98 42.63 19.89
C VAL A 16 -22.63 41.26 19.63
N ALA A 17 -23.36 41.15 18.51
CA ALA A 17 -23.71 39.86 17.96
C ALA A 17 -22.42 39.24 17.40
N ALA A 18 -21.74 38.43 18.22
CA ALA A 18 -20.68 37.56 17.76
C ALA A 18 -21.30 36.53 16.80
N LEU A 19 -21.23 36.81 15.50
CA LEU A 19 -21.35 35.81 14.46
C LEU A 19 -20.15 34.87 14.63
N SER A 20 -20.34 33.81 15.41
CA SER A 20 -19.46 32.64 15.39
C SER A 20 -19.56 32.04 13.99
N VAL A 21 -18.64 32.48 13.12
CA VAL A 21 -18.33 31.78 11.89
C VAL A 21 -17.86 30.39 12.31
N ALA A 22 -18.73 29.40 12.16
CA ALA A 22 -18.34 28.00 12.24
C ALA A 22 -17.46 27.70 11.03
N THR A 23 -16.19 28.10 11.11
CA THR A 23 -15.16 27.53 10.26
C THR A 23 -15.15 26.02 10.50
N PRO A 24 -15.26 25.18 9.46
CA PRO A 24 -15.03 23.75 9.63
C PRO A 24 -13.62 23.62 10.20
N ARG A 25 -13.57 23.10 11.43
CA ARG A 25 -12.34 22.83 12.14
C ARG A 25 -11.55 21.87 11.25
N ALA A 26 -10.45 22.34 10.67
CA ALA A 26 -9.44 21.45 10.11
C ALA A 26 -9.14 20.41 11.19
N GLY A 27 -9.52 19.16 10.91
CA GLY A 27 -9.32 18.06 11.85
C GLY A 27 -7.84 18.01 12.21
N ASN A 28 -7.56 18.13 13.50
CA ASN A 28 -6.23 17.93 14.03
C ASN A 28 -5.69 16.58 13.54
N ALA A 29 -4.44 16.55 13.07
CA ALA A 29 -3.68 15.37 12.70
C ALA A 29 -3.36 14.44 13.90
N GLN A 30 -4.22 14.41 14.93
CA GLN A 30 -4.00 13.74 16.21
C GLN A 30 -5.14 12.81 16.66
N ASP A 31 -6.19 12.61 15.87
CA ASP A 31 -7.10 11.46 16.03
C ASP A 31 -6.86 10.47 14.89
N VAL A 32 -5.68 9.83 14.91
CA VAL A 32 -5.38 8.68 14.03
C VAL A 32 -6.10 7.47 14.62
N ALA A 33 -7.41 7.40 14.44
CA ALA A 33 -8.08 6.12 14.58
C ALA A 33 -7.49 5.20 13.50
N LEU A 34 -6.67 4.23 13.91
CA LEU A 34 -6.14 3.18 13.04
C LEU A 34 -7.31 2.62 12.23
N ARG A 35 -7.20 2.69 10.89
CA ARG A 35 -8.23 2.18 9.99
C ARG A 35 -8.47 0.70 10.34
N PRO A 36 -9.72 0.27 10.63
CA PRO A 36 -9.96 -1.13 10.96
C PRO A 36 -9.51 -2.03 9.80
N GLN A 37 -8.80 -3.10 10.14
CA GLN A 37 -8.50 -4.13 9.14
C GLN A 37 -9.75 -4.93 8.81
N ILE A 38 -9.85 -5.29 7.54
CA ILE A 38 -10.84 -6.24 7.04
C ILE A 38 -10.14 -7.52 6.59
N VAL A 39 -10.86 -8.63 6.68
CA VAL A 39 -10.45 -9.93 6.15
C VAL A 39 -11.48 -10.36 5.12
N VAL A 40 -11.02 -10.69 3.91
CA VAL A 40 -11.88 -11.00 2.77
C VAL A 40 -11.50 -12.34 2.16
N THR A 41 -12.50 -13.15 1.84
CA THR A 41 -12.38 -14.38 1.04
C THR A 41 -13.29 -14.28 -0.18
N ASP A 42 -12.76 -14.63 -1.35
CA ASP A 42 -13.51 -14.68 -2.60
C ASP A 42 -12.87 -15.70 -3.55
N ALA A 43 -13.42 -16.91 -3.58
CA ALA A 43 -12.98 -17.99 -4.44
C ALA A 43 -13.12 -17.66 -5.94
N ALA A 44 -14.09 -16.82 -6.32
CA ALA A 44 -14.23 -16.41 -7.72
C ALA A 44 -13.05 -15.56 -8.17
N SER A 45 -12.55 -14.68 -7.30
CA SER A 45 -11.30 -13.94 -7.55
C SER A 45 -10.04 -14.78 -7.31
N GLY A 46 -10.15 -16.03 -6.86
CA GLY A 46 -9.01 -16.87 -6.47
C GLY A 46 -8.35 -16.42 -5.16
N CYS A 47 -9.08 -15.69 -4.31
CA CYS A 47 -8.59 -15.17 -3.03
C CYS A 47 -8.98 -16.09 -1.87
N PRO A 48 -8.05 -16.88 -1.29
CA PRO A 48 -8.38 -17.78 -0.18
C PRO A 48 -8.72 -17.02 1.10
N SER A 49 -7.93 -16.00 1.45
CA SER A 49 -8.20 -15.06 2.54
C SER A 49 -7.11 -13.99 2.52
N VAL A 50 -7.47 -12.71 2.53
CA VAL A 50 -6.48 -11.64 2.66
C VAL A 50 -6.94 -10.61 3.69
N ALA A 51 -5.99 -10.12 4.48
CA ALA A 51 -6.21 -9.11 5.49
C ALA A 51 -5.51 -7.80 5.13
N GLY A 52 -6.14 -6.67 5.46
CA GLY A 52 -5.54 -5.36 5.35
C GLY A 52 -6.51 -4.23 5.69
N SER A 53 -5.96 -3.05 5.91
CA SER A 53 -6.74 -1.80 6.01
C SER A 53 -7.43 -1.45 4.68
N PHE A 54 -6.81 -1.87 3.59
CA PHE A 54 -7.37 -1.94 2.25
C PHE A 54 -7.19 -3.35 1.69
N VAL A 55 -8.20 -3.83 0.97
CA VAL A 55 -8.15 -5.09 0.23
C VAL A 55 -8.59 -4.83 -1.21
N THR A 56 -7.82 -5.35 -2.17
CA THR A 56 -8.17 -5.32 -3.59
C THR A 56 -8.40 -6.73 -4.10
N LEU A 57 -9.58 -7.00 -4.65
CA LEU A 57 -9.91 -8.26 -5.32
C LEU A 57 -9.78 -8.10 -6.83
N LEU A 58 -9.22 -9.11 -7.48
CA LEU A 58 -8.87 -9.07 -8.90
C LEU A 58 -9.70 -10.09 -9.66
N ASP A 59 -10.45 -9.62 -10.65
CA ASP A 59 -11.20 -10.47 -11.56
C ASP A 59 -11.07 -9.94 -12.99
N PRO A 60 -10.55 -10.72 -13.95
CA PRO A 60 -10.33 -10.24 -15.32
C PRO A 60 -11.58 -9.70 -16.03
N ALA A 61 -12.77 -10.21 -15.68
CA ALA A 61 -14.04 -9.76 -16.26
C ALA A 61 -14.63 -8.55 -15.51
N ARG A 62 -14.41 -8.45 -14.20
CA ARG A 62 -15.01 -7.41 -13.33
C ARG A 62 -14.04 -6.28 -12.97
N GLY A 63 -12.75 -6.40 -13.27
CA GLY A 63 -11.72 -5.41 -12.95
C GLY A 63 -11.14 -5.61 -11.54
N MET A 64 -10.81 -4.49 -10.88
CA MET A 64 -10.27 -4.44 -9.53
C MET A 64 -11.31 -3.86 -8.59
N LEU A 65 -11.65 -4.58 -7.52
CA LEU A 65 -12.54 -4.09 -6.46
C LEU A 65 -11.71 -3.71 -5.24
N LEU A 66 -11.65 -2.42 -4.94
CA LEU A 66 -10.99 -1.89 -3.74
C LEU A 66 -12.00 -1.78 -2.60
N LEU A 67 -11.66 -2.36 -1.44
CA LEU A 67 -12.48 -2.45 -0.25
C LEU A 67 -11.77 -1.82 0.95
N SER A 68 -12.53 -1.22 1.87
CA SER A 68 -12.01 -0.73 3.15
C SER A 68 -13.10 -0.58 4.22
N ALA A 69 -12.73 -0.68 5.50
CA ALA A 69 -13.62 -0.42 6.63
C ALA A 69 -13.81 1.09 6.98
N ALA A 70 -13.30 1.99 6.13
CA ALA A 70 -13.44 3.43 6.34
C ALA A 70 -13.52 4.17 4.99
N PRO A 71 -14.04 5.41 4.97
CA PRO A 71 -14.13 6.21 3.74
C PRO A 71 -12.77 6.38 3.05
N PHE A 72 -12.79 6.47 1.72
CA PHE A 72 -11.63 6.79 0.89
C PHE A 72 -12.06 7.46 -0.42
N PRO A 73 -11.17 8.22 -1.10
CA PRO A 73 -11.50 8.89 -2.36
C PRO A 73 -12.04 7.92 -3.43
N GLY A 74 -13.21 8.22 -3.98
CA GLY A 74 -13.88 7.39 -4.98
C GLY A 74 -14.65 6.19 -4.43
N GLY A 75 -14.52 5.88 -3.13
CA GLY A 75 -15.29 4.83 -2.48
C GLY A 75 -16.70 5.30 -2.09
N HIS A 76 -17.65 4.37 -2.12
CA HIS A 76 -19.00 4.54 -1.58
C HIS A 76 -19.34 3.41 -0.60
N VAL A 77 -20.29 3.67 0.31
CA VAL A 77 -20.77 2.64 1.24
C VAL A 77 -21.43 1.51 0.46
N ALA A 78 -20.93 0.29 0.65
CA ALA A 78 -21.42 -0.93 0.00
C ALA A 78 -22.09 -1.91 0.97
N GLY A 79 -22.08 -1.63 2.28
CA GLY A 79 -22.80 -2.35 3.33
C GLY A 79 -21.93 -2.53 4.57
N ASP A 80 -22.07 -3.64 5.31
CA ASP A 80 -21.35 -3.89 6.56
C ASP A 80 -20.67 -5.27 6.56
N ALA A 81 -19.42 -5.31 7.01
CA ALA A 81 -18.70 -6.56 7.22
C ALA A 81 -19.19 -7.24 8.50
N ARG A 82 -19.78 -8.42 8.37
CA ARG A 82 -20.35 -9.21 9.49
C ARG A 82 -19.64 -10.55 9.71
N GLY A 83 -18.58 -10.81 8.96
CA GLY A 83 -17.87 -12.09 8.95
C GLY A 83 -18.58 -13.19 8.17
N SER A 84 -19.53 -12.84 7.30
CA SER A 84 -20.33 -13.76 6.47
C SER A 84 -20.24 -13.38 4.98
N ALA A 85 -20.85 -14.20 4.12
CA ALA A 85 -21.04 -13.88 2.71
C ALA A 85 -21.82 -12.57 2.53
N MET A 86 -21.50 -11.84 1.47
CA MET A 86 -22.06 -10.52 1.17
C MET A 86 -21.92 -10.21 -0.32
N THR A 87 -22.89 -9.50 -0.89
CA THR A 87 -22.75 -8.91 -2.24
C THR A 87 -22.36 -7.45 -2.12
N ILE A 88 -21.25 -7.07 -2.75
CA ILE A 88 -20.81 -5.69 -2.89
C ILE A 88 -21.40 -5.10 -4.17
N SER A 89 -22.25 -4.09 -4.04
CA SER A 89 -22.80 -3.36 -5.17
C SER A 89 -21.96 -2.11 -5.45
N VAL A 90 -21.36 -2.05 -6.63
CA VAL A 90 -20.67 -0.86 -7.15
C VAL A 90 -21.24 -0.51 -8.52
N PRO A 91 -21.12 0.74 -9.00
CA PRO A 91 -21.67 1.13 -10.30
C PRO A 91 -21.31 0.14 -11.42
N GLY A 92 -22.35 -0.46 -12.02
CA GLY A 92 -22.23 -1.37 -13.16
C GLY A 92 -21.83 -2.82 -12.85
N VAL A 93 -21.63 -3.22 -11.58
CA VAL A 93 -21.38 -4.62 -11.25
C VAL A 93 -21.76 -4.97 -9.81
N GLU A 94 -22.25 -6.19 -9.65
CA GLU A 94 -22.38 -6.84 -8.36
C GLU A 94 -21.22 -7.82 -8.16
N TRP A 95 -20.66 -7.80 -6.96
CA TRP A 95 -19.52 -8.64 -6.61
C TRP A 95 -19.87 -9.50 -5.39
N PRO A 96 -20.26 -10.77 -5.60
CA PRO A 96 -20.46 -11.69 -4.48
C PRO A 96 -19.11 -11.98 -3.81
N LEU A 97 -19.09 -11.93 -2.49
CA LEU A 97 -17.98 -12.32 -1.63
C LEU A 97 -18.40 -13.51 -0.78
N ASP A 98 -17.51 -14.50 -0.65
CA ASP A 98 -17.74 -15.65 0.21
C ASP A 98 -17.72 -15.23 1.68
N ARG A 99 -16.84 -14.27 2.03
CA ARG A 99 -16.75 -13.75 3.38
C ARG A 99 -16.10 -12.36 3.42
N ILE A 100 -16.65 -11.48 4.25
CA ILE A 100 -15.99 -10.22 4.64
C ILE A 100 -16.24 -9.93 6.12
N GLY A 101 -15.17 -9.68 6.88
CA GLY A 101 -15.23 -9.46 8.33
C GLY A 101 -14.16 -8.50 8.83
N SER A 102 -14.23 -8.16 10.11
CA SER A 102 -13.20 -7.40 10.84
C SER A 102 -13.02 -7.96 12.24
N GLY A 103 -11.79 -7.87 12.77
CA GLY A 103 -11.51 -8.22 14.17
C GLY A 103 -12.18 -7.28 15.18
N GLN A 104 -12.65 -6.11 14.73
CA GLN A 104 -13.36 -5.13 15.57
C GLN A 104 -14.89 -5.33 15.60
N GLY A 105 -15.39 -6.43 15.04
CA GLY A 105 -16.82 -6.70 14.92
C GLY A 105 -17.42 -6.11 13.64
N GLN A 106 -18.67 -5.67 13.70
CA GLN A 106 -19.36 -5.11 12.55
C GLN A 106 -18.81 -3.72 12.19
N VAL A 107 -18.29 -3.58 10.97
CA VAL A 107 -17.76 -2.32 10.45
C VAL A 107 -18.38 -1.99 9.08
N PRO A 108 -18.59 -0.70 8.75
CA PRO A 108 -19.07 -0.32 7.43
C PRO A 108 -18.02 -0.63 6.38
N ILE A 109 -18.46 -1.09 5.21
CA ILE A 109 -17.60 -1.35 4.05
C ILE A 109 -17.79 -0.28 3.00
N TRP A 110 -16.67 0.30 2.59
CA TRP A 110 -16.54 1.20 1.46
C TRP A 110 -15.92 0.45 0.29
N ALA A 111 -16.46 0.65 -0.90
CA ALA A 111 -16.02 -0.04 -2.10
C ALA A 111 -15.88 0.91 -3.30
N ALA A 112 -14.94 0.61 -4.19
CA ALA A 112 -14.81 1.24 -5.50
C ALA A 112 -14.32 0.22 -6.52
N ARG A 113 -14.74 0.38 -7.78
CA ARG A 113 -14.27 -0.44 -8.90
C ARG A 113 -13.35 0.36 -9.80
N TYR A 114 -12.26 -0.29 -10.23
CA TYR A 114 -11.33 0.25 -11.22
C TYR A 114 -11.09 -0.76 -12.35
N PRO A 115 -10.92 -0.32 -13.61
CA PRO A 115 -10.47 -1.21 -14.68
C PRO A 115 -8.96 -1.48 -14.56
N PHE A 116 -8.51 -2.61 -15.09
CA PHE A 116 -7.09 -2.83 -15.37
C PHE A 116 -6.63 -1.91 -16.51
N LEU A 117 -5.42 -1.37 -16.41
CA LEU A 117 -4.81 -0.52 -17.46
C LEU A 117 -3.87 -1.29 -18.38
N ALA A 118 -3.26 -2.36 -17.87
CA ALA A 118 -2.30 -3.18 -18.61
C ALA A 118 -2.65 -4.66 -18.45
N ALA A 119 -1.96 -5.37 -17.55
CA ALA A 119 -2.24 -6.77 -17.26
C ALA A 119 -3.51 -6.92 -16.42
N SER A 120 -4.29 -7.97 -16.70
CA SER A 120 -5.41 -8.40 -15.87
C SER A 120 -5.13 -9.78 -15.30
N GLY A 121 -5.61 -10.06 -14.09
CA GLY A 121 -5.42 -11.36 -13.46
C GLY A 121 -6.44 -11.63 -12.36
N ARG A 122 -6.32 -12.81 -11.77
CA ARG A 122 -7.02 -13.22 -10.54
C ARG A 122 -6.07 -13.08 -9.36
N GLY A 123 -6.63 -12.98 -8.16
CA GLY A 123 -5.91 -12.90 -6.90
C GLY A 123 -6.48 -11.84 -5.96
N CYS A 124 -5.76 -11.58 -4.88
CA CYS A 124 -6.08 -10.48 -3.99
C CYS A 124 -4.85 -9.87 -3.32
N VAL A 125 -4.98 -8.59 -3.00
CA VAL A 125 -3.90 -7.77 -2.44
C VAL A 125 -4.42 -7.05 -1.20
N GLY A 126 -3.80 -7.29 -0.05
CA GLY A 126 -4.05 -6.55 1.21
C GLY A 126 -2.91 -5.57 1.51
N PHE A 127 -3.22 -4.38 2.01
CA PHE A 127 -2.19 -3.44 2.45
C PHE A 127 -2.66 -2.50 3.56
N ASP A 128 -1.71 -2.10 4.40
CA ASP A 128 -1.96 -1.33 5.63
C ASP A 128 -1.49 0.13 5.55
N LYS A 129 -1.28 0.67 4.34
CA LYS A 129 -0.80 2.05 4.17
C LYS A 129 -1.88 3.06 4.60
N GLN A 130 -1.74 3.58 5.81
CA GLN A 130 -2.67 4.56 6.40
C GLN A 130 -2.42 5.99 5.92
N PHE A 131 -1.17 6.29 5.55
CA PHE A 131 -0.74 7.59 5.05
C PHE A 131 -0.26 7.43 3.59
N TRP A 132 -1.00 8.02 2.67
CA TRP A 132 -0.58 8.18 1.28
C TRP A 132 0.70 9.02 1.29
N SER A 133 1.78 8.51 0.68
CA SER A 133 3.03 9.28 0.66
C SER A 133 2.82 10.56 -0.13
N SER A 134 3.75 11.49 0.00
CA SER A 134 3.89 12.67 -0.87
C SER A 134 4.04 12.33 -2.37
N GLU A 135 4.02 11.06 -2.76
CA GLU A 135 4.34 10.54 -4.10
C GLU A 135 3.11 10.07 -4.90
N GLY A 136 1.91 10.01 -4.29
CA GLY A 136 0.69 9.64 -5.04
C GLY A 136 -0.56 9.41 -4.18
N ASP A 137 -1.73 9.39 -4.83
CA ASP A 137 -3.01 9.06 -4.20
C ASP A 137 -3.20 7.53 -4.00
N LEU A 138 -4.23 7.15 -3.26
CA LEU A 138 -4.59 5.75 -2.97
C LEU A 138 -4.70 4.87 -4.23
N VAL A 139 -5.34 5.38 -5.28
CA VAL A 139 -5.58 4.61 -6.50
C VAL A 139 -4.27 4.39 -7.22
N THR A 140 -3.42 5.42 -7.30
CA THR A 140 -2.06 5.30 -7.85
C THR A 140 -1.24 4.26 -7.09
N TYR A 141 -1.28 4.27 -5.76
CA TYR A 141 -0.58 3.29 -4.94
C TYR A 141 -1.12 1.86 -5.11
N MET A 142 -2.44 1.69 -5.10
CA MET A 142 -3.11 0.41 -5.35
C MET A 142 -2.73 -0.14 -6.73
N ARG A 143 -2.74 0.70 -7.77
CA ARG A 143 -2.35 0.31 -9.12
C ARG A 143 -0.90 -0.14 -9.21
N TRP A 144 0.01 0.62 -8.63
CA TRP A 144 1.41 0.19 -8.55
C TRP A 144 1.53 -1.19 -7.90
N LEU A 145 0.90 -1.37 -6.73
CA LEU A 145 0.98 -2.64 -6.00
C LEU A 145 0.32 -3.82 -6.74
N VAL A 146 -0.78 -3.58 -7.45
CA VAL A 146 -1.49 -4.64 -8.18
C VAL A 146 -0.84 -4.90 -9.54
N GLU A 147 -0.71 -3.87 -10.37
CA GLU A 147 -0.36 -4.00 -11.79
C GLU A 147 1.15 -4.09 -12.00
N GLU A 148 1.97 -3.42 -11.18
CA GLU A 148 3.43 -3.44 -11.34
C GLU A 148 4.15 -4.40 -10.39
N ILE A 149 3.52 -4.75 -9.27
CA ILE A 149 4.11 -5.67 -8.29
C ILE A 149 3.42 -7.02 -8.37
N TYR A 150 2.17 -7.14 -7.92
CA TYR A 150 1.51 -8.43 -7.82
C TYR A 150 1.40 -9.15 -9.17
N LEU A 151 0.79 -8.53 -10.19
CA LEU A 151 0.59 -9.15 -11.50
C LEU A 151 1.90 -9.38 -12.29
N ASP A 152 2.96 -8.64 -11.95
CA ASP A 152 4.30 -8.80 -12.51
C ASP A 152 5.10 -9.94 -11.85
N LEU A 153 4.68 -10.42 -10.68
CA LEU A 153 5.28 -11.60 -10.05
C LEU A 153 5.19 -12.82 -10.98
N PRO A 154 6.19 -13.72 -10.93
CA PRO A 154 6.14 -14.98 -11.66
C PRO A 154 4.81 -15.72 -11.40
N ALA A 155 4.20 -16.27 -12.46
CA ALA A 155 2.86 -16.85 -12.37
C ALA A 155 2.77 -18.00 -11.36
N GLU A 156 3.82 -18.80 -11.26
CA GLU A 156 3.96 -19.86 -10.25
C GLU A 156 3.90 -19.34 -8.82
N GLU A 157 4.43 -18.14 -8.57
CA GLU A 157 4.40 -17.52 -7.25
C GLU A 157 3.02 -16.99 -6.90
N ARG A 158 2.32 -16.39 -7.87
CA ARG A 158 0.92 -16.01 -7.69
C ARG A 158 0.00 -17.21 -7.47
N LEU A 159 0.30 -18.37 -8.07
CA LEU A 159 -0.45 -19.59 -7.85
C LEU A 159 -0.21 -20.18 -6.45
N ARG A 160 1.02 -20.08 -5.94
CA ARG A 160 1.38 -20.53 -4.58
C ARG A 160 0.82 -19.61 -3.51
N GLN A 161 0.92 -18.29 -3.73
CA GLN A 161 0.49 -17.25 -2.80
C GLN A 161 -0.46 -16.26 -3.51
N PRO A 162 -1.73 -16.65 -3.72
CA PRO A 162 -2.71 -15.80 -4.39
C PRO A 162 -3.18 -14.63 -3.54
N ASP A 163 -3.03 -14.72 -2.22
CA ASP A 163 -3.28 -13.70 -1.20
C ASP A 163 -1.98 -12.96 -0.87
N PHE A 164 -1.69 -11.92 -1.64
CA PHE A 164 -0.53 -11.07 -1.42
C PHE A 164 -0.84 -9.99 -0.39
N ARG A 165 0.06 -9.78 0.58
CA ARG A 165 -0.07 -8.70 1.56
C ARG A 165 1.19 -7.87 1.57
N LEU A 166 1.03 -6.55 1.59
CA LEU A 166 2.11 -5.60 1.90
C LEU A 166 1.89 -5.05 3.32
N GLY A 167 2.80 -5.41 4.23
CA GLY A 167 2.73 -5.06 5.65
C GLY A 167 3.84 -4.08 6.08
N ASP A 168 3.83 -3.68 7.34
CA ASP A 168 4.96 -2.95 7.94
C ASP A 168 6.01 -3.94 8.43
N ARG A 169 6.77 -4.49 7.47
CA ARG A 169 7.83 -5.47 7.72
C ARG A 169 9.18 -4.88 7.34
N GLN A 170 10.23 -5.28 8.04
CA GLN A 170 11.61 -5.07 7.61
C GLN A 170 12.17 -6.35 7.02
N VAL A 171 12.98 -6.20 5.97
CA VAL A 171 13.66 -7.30 5.29
C VAL A 171 15.16 -7.01 5.30
N SER A 172 15.95 -8.01 5.70
CA SER A 172 17.41 -8.00 5.58
C SER A 172 17.84 -8.96 4.48
N LEU A 173 18.64 -8.46 3.55
CA LEU A 173 19.14 -9.18 2.38
C LEU A 173 20.67 -9.16 2.37
N ARG A 174 21.26 -10.30 2.01
CA ARG A 174 22.65 -10.39 1.56
C ARG A 174 22.66 -10.50 0.05
N VAL A 175 23.35 -9.58 -0.62
CA VAL A 175 23.44 -9.50 -2.09
C VAL A 175 24.89 -9.67 -2.52
N GLU A 176 25.16 -10.69 -3.31
CA GLU A 176 26.49 -11.05 -3.77
C GLU A 176 26.57 -11.00 -5.30
N ARG A 177 27.70 -10.53 -5.80
CA ARG A 177 28.11 -10.66 -7.20
C ARG A 177 29.51 -11.23 -7.23
N GLU A 178 29.73 -12.20 -8.11
CA GLU A 178 31.01 -12.88 -8.23
C GLU A 178 32.17 -11.87 -8.37
N GLY A 179 33.19 -12.00 -7.51
CA GLY A 179 34.38 -11.16 -7.51
C GLY A 179 34.30 -9.85 -6.69
N TYR A 180 33.14 -9.48 -6.10
CA TYR A 180 32.98 -8.18 -5.43
C TYR A 180 32.60 -8.21 -3.95
N GLY A 181 32.32 -9.38 -3.39
CA GLY A 181 31.92 -9.55 -1.99
C GLY A 181 30.45 -9.18 -1.72
N PRO A 182 29.96 -9.46 -0.50
CA PRO A 182 28.55 -9.25 -0.14
C PRO A 182 28.24 -7.80 0.23
N PHE A 183 27.01 -7.37 -0.11
CA PHE A 183 26.32 -6.25 0.50
C PHE A 183 25.26 -6.76 1.47
N HIS A 184 25.17 -6.14 2.64
CA HIS A 184 24.07 -6.35 3.58
C HIS A 184 23.14 -5.14 3.49
N LEU A 185 21.89 -5.38 3.11
CA LEU A 185 20.88 -4.35 2.90
C LEU A 185 19.68 -4.64 3.79
N THR A 186 19.27 -3.65 4.59
CA THR A 186 18.11 -3.76 5.46
C THR A 186 17.18 -2.59 5.20
N GLY A 187 15.88 -2.85 5.09
CA GLY A 187 14.88 -1.79 5.03
C GLY A 187 13.46 -2.33 4.98
N LYS A 188 12.50 -1.40 4.86
CA LYS A 188 11.08 -1.75 4.83
C LYS A 188 10.72 -2.54 3.57
N GLU A 189 9.77 -3.45 3.71
CA GLU A 189 9.11 -4.10 2.59
C GLU A 189 8.54 -3.06 1.60
N GLY A 190 8.71 -3.32 0.30
CA GLY A 190 8.30 -2.40 -0.77
C GLY A 190 9.18 -1.16 -0.91
N ALA A 191 10.13 -0.91 0.01
CA ALA A 191 11.12 0.15 -0.16
C ALA A 191 12.24 -0.30 -1.10
N THR A 192 12.83 0.66 -1.80
CA THR A 192 13.99 0.35 -2.66
C THR A 192 15.27 0.40 -1.83
N LEU A 193 16.00 -0.72 -1.81
CA LEU A 193 17.34 -0.86 -1.27
C LEU A 193 18.34 -0.74 -2.42
N ALA A 194 19.39 0.04 -2.24
CA ALA A 194 20.35 0.32 -3.32
C ALA A 194 21.75 -0.15 -2.98
N CYS A 195 22.45 -0.75 -3.93
CA CYS A 195 23.88 -1.04 -3.84
C CYS A 195 24.60 -0.73 -5.16
N ARG A 196 25.92 -0.53 -5.08
CA ARG A 196 26.77 -0.24 -6.24
C ARG A 196 28.10 -0.95 -6.06
N TYR A 197 28.46 -1.78 -7.04
CA TYR A 197 29.74 -2.47 -7.06
C TYR A 197 30.87 -1.55 -7.53
N LYS A 198 32.11 -1.89 -7.15
CA LYS A 198 33.28 -1.04 -7.43
C LYS A 198 33.70 -1.01 -8.90
N ASP A 199 33.21 -1.91 -9.73
CA ASP A 199 33.55 -2.04 -11.16
C ASP A 199 32.71 -1.17 -12.10
N GLY A 200 31.75 -0.40 -11.58
CA GLY A 200 30.91 0.42 -12.44
C GLY A 200 30.15 1.51 -11.71
N ALA A 201 29.62 2.45 -12.50
CA ALA A 201 28.72 3.49 -12.00
C ALA A 201 27.30 2.97 -11.73
N ARG A 202 26.95 1.79 -12.28
CA ARG A 202 25.62 1.20 -12.20
C ARG A 202 25.18 0.94 -10.76
N ILE A 203 24.00 1.44 -10.43
CA ILE A 203 23.31 1.20 -9.16
C ILE A 203 22.29 0.07 -9.38
N TYR A 204 22.30 -0.91 -8.48
CA TYR A 204 21.30 -1.96 -8.40
C TYR A 204 20.25 -1.57 -7.37
N LEU A 205 18.99 -1.73 -7.74
CA LEU A 205 17.81 -1.37 -6.97
C LEU A 205 17.05 -2.65 -6.66
N LEU A 206 16.89 -2.96 -5.37
CA LEU A 206 16.28 -4.17 -4.86
C LEU A 206 15.06 -3.78 -4.04
N MET A 207 13.90 -4.27 -4.43
CA MET A 207 12.64 -3.98 -3.75
C MET A 207 12.05 -5.30 -3.22
N PRO A 208 12.19 -5.59 -1.92
CA PRO A 208 11.74 -6.84 -1.35
C PRO A 208 10.24 -6.81 -1.02
N PHE A 209 9.56 -7.93 -1.28
CA PHE A 209 8.17 -8.20 -0.95
C PHE A 209 8.06 -9.57 -0.29
N VAL A 210 7.49 -9.64 0.90
CA VAL A 210 7.39 -10.88 1.66
C VAL A 210 6.20 -11.68 1.13
N LEU A 211 6.50 -12.84 0.57
CA LEU A 211 5.49 -13.76 0.05
C LEU A 211 4.95 -14.67 1.16
N HIS A 212 5.82 -15.13 2.06
CA HIS A 212 5.40 -16.00 3.15
C HIS A 212 6.28 -15.78 4.38
N GLU A 213 5.68 -15.25 5.44
CA GLU A 213 6.41 -14.77 6.62
C GLU A 213 7.04 -15.91 7.42
N ALA A 214 6.30 -16.99 7.67
CA ALA A 214 6.79 -18.11 8.48
C ALA A 214 7.98 -18.87 7.87
N THR A 215 8.20 -18.75 6.56
CA THR A 215 9.36 -19.34 5.87
C THR A 215 10.39 -18.28 5.47
N GLY A 216 10.17 -17.01 5.81
CA GLY A 216 11.03 -15.89 5.40
C GLY A 216 11.13 -15.74 3.89
N ARG A 217 10.11 -16.17 3.13
CA ARG A 217 10.16 -16.22 1.67
C ARG A 217 9.84 -14.85 1.08
N VAL A 218 10.74 -14.34 0.25
CA VAL A 218 10.72 -12.98 -0.28
C VAL A 218 10.88 -13.02 -1.80
N ALA A 219 10.05 -12.24 -2.50
CA ALA A 219 10.28 -11.85 -3.88
C ALA A 219 11.00 -10.50 -3.92
N VAL A 220 12.13 -10.43 -4.60
CA VAL A 220 12.90 -9.20 -4.76
C VAL A 220 12.79 -8.77 -6.21
N LYS A 221 12.14 -7.64 -6.45
CA LYS A 221 12.15 -6.98 -7.76
C LYS A 221 13.50 -6.29 -7.93
N VAL A 222 14.23 -6.66 -8.97
CA VAL A 222 15.56 -6.13 -9.25
C VAL A 222 15.49 -5.22 -10.47
N ALA A 223 16.05 -4.03 -10.33
CA ALA A 223 16.26 -3.09 -11.42
C ALA A 223 17.67 -2.49 -11.33
N SER A 224 18.07 -1.78 -12.38
CA SER A 224 19.31 -1.01 -12.38
C SER A 224 19.13 0.37 -12.98
N THR A 225 20.04 1.28 -12.64
CA THR A 225 20.17 2.57 -13.30
C THR A 225 21.65 2.95 -13.41
N ASP A 226 22.00 3.63 -14.49
CA ASP A 226 23.33 4.24 -14.67
C ASP A 226 23.35 5.71 -14.18
N GLY A 227 22.20 6.26 -13.77
CA GLY A 227 22.04 7.61 -13.20
C GLY A 227 22.08 7.64 -11.65
N GLU A 228 21.83 8.81 -11.07
CA GLU A 228 21.67 8.94 -9.62
C GLU A 228 20.34 8.31 -9.15
N TYR A 229 20.30 7.83 -7.90
CA TYR A 229 19.15 7.13 -7.33
C TYR A 229 17.83 7.92 -7.42
N PHE A 230 17.89 9.24 -7.19
CA PHE A 230 16.74 10.14 -7.25
C PHE A 230 16.52 10.79 -8.63
N ASP A 231 17.31 10.44 -9.63
CA ASP A 231 17.13 10.97 -10.98
C ASP A 231 15.90 10.34 -11.65
N THR A 232 15.26 11.14 -12.50
CA THR A 232 14.25 10.75 -13.49
C THR A 232 14.76 9.74 -14.52
N SER A 233 16.07 9.43 -14.49
CA SER A 233 16.70 8.38 -15.29
C SER A 233 15.88 7.08 -15.23
N LYS A 234 15.68 6.48 -16.42
CA LYS A 234 14.89 5.27 -16.58
C LYS A 234 15.53 4.13 -15.80
N LYS A 235 14.82 3.60 -14.80
CA LYS A 235 15.19 2.38 -14.09
C LYS A 235 14.91 1.19 -15.02
N ALA A 236 15.94 0.42 -15.37
CA ALA A 236 15.85 -0.75 -16.22
C ALA A 236 15.50 -1.98 -15.36
N PRO A 237 14.32 -2.60 -15.54
CA PRO A 237 13.98 -3.83 -14.82
C PRO A 237 14.91 -4.95 -15.28
N LEU A 238 15.43 -5.71 -14.31
CA LEU A 238 16.29 -6.87 -14.54
C LEU A 238 15.53 -8.18 -14.28
N GLY A 239 14.54 -8.18 -13.40
CA GLY A 239 13.64 -9.31 -13.17
C GLY A 239 13.27 -9.49 -11.70
N TRP A 240 12.78 -10.68 -11.39
CA TRP A 240 12.44 -11.11 -10.04
C TRP A 240 13.43 -12.15 -9.57
N VAL A 241 13.83 -12.05 -8.30
CA VAL A 241 14.59 -13.08 -7.60
C VAL A 241 13.75 -13.55 -6.43
N ILE A 242 13.58 -14.87 -6.31
CA ILE A 242 12.86 -15.48 -5.20
C ILE A 242 13.87 -16.13 -4.26
N ALA A 243 13.80 -15.78 -2.98
CA ALA A 243 14.74 -16.26 -1.97
C ALA A 243 14.05 -16.46 -0.62
N SER A 244 14.70 -17.19 0.28
CA SER A 244 14.33 -17.34 1.68
C SER A 244 15.59 -17.41 2.56
N SER A 245 15.42 -17.68 3.86
CA SER A 245 16.53 -17.95 4.76
C SER A 245 17.23 -19.27 4.48
N GLU A 246 16.54 -20.21 3.82
CA GLU A 246 17.03 -21.55 3.51
C GLU A 246 17.42 -21.73 2.04
N GLU A 247 16.87 -20.88 1.16
CA GLU A 247 17.06 -20.95 -0.28
C GLU A 247 17.58 -19.63 -0.83
N THR A 248 18.69 -19.69 -1.54
CA THR A 248 19.28 -18.51 -2.19
C THR A 248 18.72 -18.35 -3.59
N GLY A 249 18.24 -17.16 -3.90
CA GLY A 249 17.77 -16.80 -5.23
C GLY A 249 18.90 -16.26 -6.11
N THR A 250 18.78 -16.46 -7.43
CA THR A 250 19.76 -15.94 -8.39
C THR A 250 19.10 -15.16 -9.51
N LEU A 251 19.81 -14.13 -9.97
CA LEU A 251 19.55 -13.42 -11.22
C LEU A 251 20.69 -13.78 -12.19
N PRO A 252 20.43 -14.26 -13.41
CA PRO A 252 21.49 -14.68 -14.32
C PRO A 252 22.26 -13.50 -14.94
N GLU A 253 21.58 -12.39 -15.21
CA GLU A 253 22.17 -11.24 -15.87
C GLU A 253 21.71 -9.90 -15.25
N PRO A 254 22.60 -9.18 -14.54
CA PRO A 254 23.92 -9.64 -14.12
C PRO A 254 23.83 -10.78 -13.09
N PRO A 255 24.89 -11.59 -12.93
CA PRO A 255 24.93 -12.68 -11.96
C PRO A 255 24.86 -12.10 -10.55
N LEU A 256 23.67 -12.09 -9.96
CA LEU A 256 23.43 -11.69 -8.58
C LEU A 256 22.88 -12.87 -7.80
N THR A 257 23.37 -13.00 -6.58
CA THR A 257 22.94 -14.01 -5.62
C THR A 257 22.32 -13.27 -4.44
N ILE A 258 21.09 -13.60 -4.07
CA ILE A 258 20.34 -12.95 -2.99
C ILE A 258 19.94 -14.00 -1.95
N THR A 259 20.40 -13.80 -0.72
CA THR A 259 19.98 -14.57 0.45
C THR A 259 19.14 -13.68 1.37
N VAL A 260 18.05 -14.21 1.93
CA VAL A 260 17.29 -13.49 2.97
C VAL A 260 17.94 -13.78 4.31
N GLU A 261 18.39 -12.74 5.01
CA GLU A 261 19.00 -12.85 6.33
C GLU A 261 17.97 -12.72 7.46
N GLY A 262 16.84 -12.08 7.18
CA GLY A 262 15.73 -11.98 8.12
C GLY A 262 14.53 -11.22 7.58
N VAL A 263 13.36 -11.55 8.11
CA VAL A 263 12.11 -10.79 7.97
C VAL A 263 11.61 -10.49 9.37
N PHE A 264 11.37 -9.22 9.66
CA PHE A 264 10.99 -8.75 10.99
C PHE A 264 9.69 -7.97 10.90
N SER A 265 8.74 -8.26 11.79
CA SER A 265 7.56 -7.41 11.93
C SER A 265 7.94 -6.18 12.77
N SER A 266 7.33 -5.02 12.49
CA SER A 266 7.50 -3.84 13.35
C SER A 266 6.71 -3.92 14.67
N GLU A 267 6.04 -5.05 14.94
CA GLU A 267 5.18 -5.25 16.11
C GLU A 267 5.88 -6.06 17.24
N GLU A 268 7.17 -6.36 17.09
CA GLU A 268 8.05 -6.96 18.12
C GLU A 268 9.18 -6.00 18.54
#